data_AF-A0A849M913-F1
#
_entry.id   AF-A0A849M913-F1
#
_cell.length_a   1.000
_cell.length_b   1.000
_cell.length_c   1.000
_cell.angle_alpha   90.00
_cell.angle_beta   90.00
_cell.angle_gamma   90.00
#
_symmetry.space_group_name_H-M   'P 1'
#
loop_
_entity.id
_entity.type
_entity.pdbx_description
1 polymer ?
#
loop_
_entity_poly.entity_id
_entity_poly.type
_entity_poly.pdbx_seq_one_letter_code
_entity_poly.pdbx_strand_id
1 'polypeptide(L)'
;MQSNYNKGYITAREFVNSWEKEVYELTYLDYFIYLLINDLGLLLERDFFPKIDREELFYLSSDEISALAFNIGDGLQLFLDKNCFGGCSLGCPNKLSKPFSSEENEIRINFVTTEFDGITSSCTNREDCLYHDVMNYVVIDALLDFYNYEMGVVLHEKDPKLIKLATFTMDHIISFTQANGPKLLEKPNDLATDLFTKDLQGDEDVWEEIVPENEELDDDVSEAWKVYHVSVNAIFSNFETESFDLLEKPFSKKLLKEFRAFLNDYLEVNRLDDFEFEYIEEFFSLIFPQVFLLDDNVDFDQFESLFSKLFDYIDQNGNTKLAKAFVIFKQDELKEIKRTFSLTQNFQLHYSYVDFLLSNEASNPTLLEGYFEVSALQDGFAQLKNVDQRTVHDNVNLGVIKSAEIKIGDILHVQLIADKTEMKIVYLELVYPSVSKYFLY
;
A
#
# COMPACT_ATOMS: atom_id res chain seq x y z
N MET A 1 -24.98 -32.19 24.39
CA MET A 1 -25.29 -30.75 24.24
C MET A 1 -23.98 -30.06 23.95
N GLN A 2 -23.63 -29.96 22.67
CA GLN A 2 -22.46 -29.21 22.22
C GLN A 2 -22.84 -27.73 22.27
N SER A 3 -22.07 -26.89 22.96
CA SER A 3 -22.20 -25.46 22.79
C SER A 3 -21.79 -25.13 21.36
N ASN A 4 -22.72 -24.57 20.60
CA ASN A 4 -22.45 -23.97 19.30
C ASN A 4 -21.53 -22.77 19.54
N TYR A 5 -20.21 -22.97 19.48
CA TYR A 5 -19.32 -21.88 19.14
C TYR A 5 -19.67 -21.47 17.71
N ASN A 6 -20.40 -20.37 17.55
CA ASN A 6 -20.47 -19.68 16.27
C ASN A 6 -19.02 -19.23 15.98
N LYS A 7 -18.39 -19.82 14.96
CA LYS A 7 -17.10 -19.37 14.45
C LYS A 7 -17.28 -17.92 14.01
N GLY A 8 -16.72 -16.96 14.75
CA GLY A 8 -16.54 -15.59 14.25
C GLY A 8 -15.50 -15.61 13.15
N TYR A 9 -15.74 -14.89 12.07
CA TYR A 9 -14.76 -14.63 11.02
C TYR A 9 -13.74 -13.60 11.45
N ILE A 10 -14.18 -12.66 12.28
CA ILE A 10 -13.36 -11.67 12.93
C ILE A 10 -13.86 -11.53 14.37
N THR A 11 -12.95 -11.68 15.34
CA THR A 11 -13.24 -11.41 16.74
C THR A 11 -13.46 -9.91 16.97
N ALA A 12 -14.12 -9.53 18.06
CA ALA A 12 -14.27 -8.11 18.42
C ALA A 12 -12.90 -7.44 18.55
N ARG A 13 -11.91 -8.17 19.06
CA ARG A 13 -10.52 -7.71 19.19
C ARG A 13 -9.85 -7.48 17.83
N GLU A 14 -9.94 -8.44 16.92
CA GLU A 14 -9.39 -8.29 15.57
C GLU A 14 -10.07 -7.13 14.83
N PHE A 15 -11.39 -6.97 14.96
CA PHE A 15 -12.11 -5.88 14.33
C PHE A 15 -11.63 -4.51 14.84
N VAL A 16 -11.53 -4.31 16.17
CA VAL A 16 -11.02 -3.05 16.75
C VAL A 16 -9.64 -2.71 16.21
N ASN A 17 -8.75 -3.71 16.16
CA ASN A 17 -7.39 -3.53 15.68
C ASN A 17 -7.32 -3.16 14.19
N SER A 18 -8.14 -3.82 13.36
CA SER A 18 -8.19 -3.55 11.91
C SER A 18 -8.89 -2.24 11.57
N TRP A 19 -9.67 -1.65 12.48
CA TRP A 19 -10.39 -0.40 12.27
C TRP A 19 -9.61 0.85 12.69
N GLU A 20 -8.36 0.69 13.16
CA GLU A 20 -7.45 1.77 13.60
C GLU A 20 -8.09 2.75 14.61
N LYS A 21 -9.01 2.26 15.44
CA LYS A 21 -9.76 3.06 16.43
C LYS A 21 -9.61 2.45 17.81
N GLU A 22 -9.56 3.30 18.83
CA GLU A 22 -9.65 2.83 20.21
C GLU A 22 -11.10 2.44 20.55
N VAL A 23 -11.32 1.53 21.51
CA VAL A 23 -12.66 0.99 21.83
C VAL A 23 -13.67 2.09 22.22
N TYR A 24 -13.19 3.20 22.79
CA TYR A 24 -14.05 4.35 23.12
C TYR A 24 -14.32 5.29 21.93
N GLU A 25 -13.71 5.06 20.78
CA GLU A 25 -13.95 5.78 19.53
C GLU A 25 -14.88 5.01 18.58
N LEU A 26 -15.07 3.71 18.85
CA LEU A 26 -15.97 2.87 18.06
C LEU A 26 -17.44 3.26 18.23
N THR A 27 -18.11 3.37 17.10
CA THR A 27 -19.48 3.84 16.98
C THR A 27 -20.47 2.70 16.72
N TYR A 28 -21.78 2.99 16.77
CA TYR A 28 -22.79 2.00 16.40
C TYR A 28 -22.72 1.59 14.92
N LEU A 29 -22.22 2.46 14.04
CA LEU A 29 -21.93 2.10 12.65
C LEU A 29 -20.80 1.07 12.61
N ASP A 30 -19.70 1.30 13.32
CA ASP A 30 -18.59 0.34 13.40
C ASP A 30 -19.07 -1.02 13.95
N TYR A 31 -19.90 -1.02 15.00
CA TYR A 31 -20.49 -2.25 15.55
C TYR A 31 -21.45 -2.95 14.58
N PHE A 32 -22.22 -2.20 13.79
CA PHE A 32 -23.06 -2.77 12.74
C PHE A 32 -22.24 -3.48 11.66
N ILE A 33 -21.12 -2.88 11.26
CA ILE A 33 -20.21 -3.44 10.24
C ILE A 33 -19.49 -4.67 10.78
N TYR A 34 -19.00 -4.63 12.03
CA TYR A 34 -18.44 -5.81 12.71
C TYR A 34 -19.36 -7.03 12.68
N LEU A 35 -20.64 -6.84 13.00
CA LEU A 35 -21.61 -7.92 12.98
C LEU A 35 -21.92 -8.39 11.55
N LEU A 36 -21.95 -7.47 10.57
CA LEU A 36 -22.18 -7.80 9.17
C LEU A 36 -21.04 -8.65 8.59
N ILE A 37 -19.78 -8.30 8.86
CA ILE A 37 -18.61 -9.06 8.37
C ILE A 37 -18.70 -10.51 8.85
N ASN A 38 -19.01 -10.70 10.13
CA ASN A 38 -19.16 -12.03 10.73
C ASN A 38 -20.33 -12.82 10.13
N ASP A 39 -21.50 -12.19 9.94
CA ASP A 39 -22.67 -12.83 9.32
C ASP A 39 -22.40 -13.20 7.85
N LEU A 40 -21.81 -12.28 7.10
CA LEU A 40 -21.52 -12.48 5.68
C LEU A 40 -20.49 -13.57 5.46
N GLY A 41 -19.38 -13.58 6.21
CA GLY A 41 -18.37 -14.63 6.14
C GLY A 41 -18.97 -16.02 6.38
N LEU A 42 -19.79 -16.14 7.43
CA LEU A 42 -20.50 -17.39 7.75
C LEU A 42 -21.41 -17.86 6.62
N LEU A 43 -22.15 -16.95 6.00
CA LEU A 43 -23.08 -17.27 4.93
C LEU A 43 -22.37 -17.63 3.62
N LEU A 44 -21.28 -16.96 3.31
CA LEU A 44 -20.44 -17.29 2.15
C LEU A 44 -19.85 -18.71 2.28
N GLU A 45 -19.26 -19.06 3.42
CA GLU A 45 -18.67 -20.38 3.65
C GLU A 45 -19.70 -21.49 3.79
N ARG A 46 -20.85 -21.22 4.41
CA ARG A 46 -21.86 -22.26 4.65
C ARG A 46 -22.81 -22.46 3.48
N ASP A 47 -23.22 -21.38 2.82
CA ASP A 47 -24.38 -21.39 1.92
C ASP A 47 -24.02 -21.12 0.46
N PHE A 48 -22.94 -20.37 0.17
CA PHE A 48 -22.52 -20.07 -1.20
C PHE A 48 -21.44 -21.03 -1.73
N PHE A 49 -20.23 -20.97 -1.16
CA PHE A 49 -19.05 -21.69 -1.69
C PHE A 49 -19.13 -23.22 -1.63
N PRO A 50 -19.90 -23.88 -0.76
CA PRO A 50 -20.08 -25.34 -0.81
C PRO A 50 -20.78 -25.83 -2.09
N LYS A 51 -21.38 -24.93 -2.86
CA LYS A 51 -22.04 -25.23 -4.14
C LYS A 51 -21.12 -24.98 -5.35
N ILE A 52 -19.90 -24.50 -5.13
CA ILE A 52 -18.88 -24.25 -6.14
C ILE A 52 -17.84 -25.38 -6.05
N ASP A 53 -17.33 -25.83 -7.19
CA ASP A 53 -16.27 -26.84 -7.20
C ASP A 53 -14.97 -26.24 -6.64
N ARG A 54 -14.31 -26.98 -5.74
CA ARG A 54 -13.09 -26.54 -5.05
C ARG A 54 -11.88 -26.40 -5.98
N GLU A 55 -11.93 -27.04 -7.14
CA GLU A 55 -10.89 -26.92 -8.16
C GLU A 55 -11.07 -25.68 -9.05
N GLU A 56 -12.20 -24.98 -8.95
CA GLU A 56 -12.42 -23.74 -9.70
C GLU A 56 -11.65 -22.58 -9.07
N LEU A 57 -10.98 -21.78 -9.91
CA LEU A 57 -10.29 -20.54 -9.50
C LEU A 57 -11.22 -19.52 -8.81
N PHE A 58 -12.53 -19.68 -8.95
CA PHE A 58 -13.53 -18.82 -8.31
C PHE A 58 -13.80 -19.21 -6.85
N TYR A 59 -13.44 -20.43 -6.43
CA TYR A 59 -13.66 -20.91 -5.07
C TYR A 59 -12.75 -20.18 -4.07
N LEU A 60 -13.30 -19.80 -2.92
CA LEU A 60 -12.56 -19.14 -1.84
C LEU A 60 -12.42 -20.07 -0.63
N SER A 61 -11.23 -20.06 -0.04
CA SER A 61 -10.91 -20.61 1.28
C SER A 61 -11.51 -19.75 2.40
N SER A 62 -11.53 -20.26 3.64
CA SER A 62 -12.08 -19.52 4.78
C SER A 62 -11.37 -18.18 5.02
N ASP A 63 -10.06 -18.12 4.79
CA ASP A 63 -9.26 -16.90 4.98
C ASP A 63 -9.59 -15.87 3.89
N GLU A 64 -9.71 -16.32 2.64
CA GLU A 64 -10.13 -15.48 1.51
C GLU A 64 -11.59 -15.00 1.64
N ILE A 65 -12.48 -15.82 2.22
CA ILE A 65 -13.84 -15.40 2.57
C ILE A 65 -13.82 -14.32 3.65
N SER A 66 -12.92 -14.43 4.63
CA SER A 66 -12.74 -13.41 5.67
C SER A 66 -12.29 -12.08 5.08
N ALA A 67 -11.26 -12.10 4.23
CA ALA A 67 -10.78 -10.92 3.52
C ALA A 67 -11.86 -10.28 2.63
N LEU A 68 -12.59 -11.08 1.85
CA LEU A 68 -13.69 -10.58 1.03
C LEU A 68 -14.81 -9.94 1.88
N ALA A 69 -15.20 -10.59 2.98
CA ALA A 69 -16.23 -10.06 3.87
C ALA A 69 -15.78 -8.74 4.52
N PHE A 70 -14.49 -8.62 4.85
CA PHE A 70 -13.88 -7.40 5.35
C PHE A 70 -13.93 -6.27 4.31
N ASN A 71 -13.47 -6.51 3.08
CA ASN A 71 -13.48 -5.50 2.01
C ASN A 71 -14.90 -4.99 1.70
N ILE A 72 -15.88 -5.89 1.69
CA ILE A 72 -17.29 -5.50 1.52
C ILE A 72 -17.78 -4.69 2.73
N GLY A 73 -17.38 -5.08 3.95
CA GLY A 73 -17.72 -4.36 5.18
C GLY A 73 -17.18 -2.94 5.19
N ASP A 74 -15.90 -2.76 4.84
CA ASP A 74 -15.24 -1.45 4.76
C ASP A 74 -15.87 -0.57 3.66
N GLY A 75 -16.03 -1.12 2.45
CA GLY A 75 -16.71 -0.42 1.35
C GLY A 75 -18.14 0.00 1.73
N LEU A 76 -18.89 -0.85 2.43
CA LEU A 76 -20.23 -0.52 2.90
C LEU A 76 -20.18 0.55 3.99
N GLN A 77 -19.22 0.50 4.92
CA GLN A 77 -19.06 1.52 5.95
C GLN A 77 -18.83 2.88 5.32
N LEU A 78 -17.86 2.98 4.41
CA LEU A 78 -17.53 4.21 3.71
C LEU A 78 -18.75 4.72 2.92
N PHE A 79 -19.45 3.81 2.24
CA PHE A 79 -20.67 4.14 1.52
C PHE A 79 -21.75 4.68 2.46
N LEU A 80 -22.02 4.04 3.59
CA LEU A 80 -23.03 4.47 4.56
C LEU A 80 -22.64 5.78 5.24
N ASP A 81 -21.38 5.95 5.61
CA ASP A 81 -20.90 7.18 6.23
C ASP A 81 -21.05 8.34 5.24
N LYS A 82 -20.53 8.21 4.01
CA LYS A 82 -20.61 9.29 3.00
C LYS A 82 -22.03 9.52 2.44
N ASN A 83 -22.79 8.46 2.16
CA ASN A 83 -24.10 8.58 1.50
C ASN A 83 -25.29 8.68 2.47
N CYS A 84 -25.14 8.24 3.72
CA CYS A 84 -26.28 8.11 4.63
C CYS A 84 -26.17 8.97 5.89
N PHE A 85 -24.98 9.21 6.43
CA PHE A 85 -24.80 9.76 7.78
C PHE A 85 -23.91 11.01 7.88
N GLY A 86 -22.97 11.21 6.96
CA GLY A 86 -21.99 12.30 6.90
C GLY A 86 -22.50 13.62 6.33
N GLY A 87 -23.78 13.95 6.57
CA GLY A 87 -24.40 15.22 6.10
C GLY A 87 -25.44 15.06 4.98
N CYS A 88 -25.91 13.85 4.73
CA CYS A 88 -26.90 13.57 3.69
C CYS A 88 -28.34 13.98 4.07
N SER A 89 -29.08 14.59 3.15
CA SER A 89 -30.52 14.89 3.29
C SER A 89 -31.42 13.65 3.15
N LEU A 90 -30.89 12.52 2.68
CA LEU A 90 -31.65 11.31 2.37
C LEU A 90 -32.03 10.49 3.62
N GLY A 91 -31.22 10.50 4.70
CA GLY A 91 -31.49 9.73 5.93
C GLY A 91 -31.80 8.25 5.67
N CYS A 92 -30.93 7.59 4.91
CA CYS A 92 -31.28 6.38 4.15
C CYS A 92 -31.71 5.16 4.99
N PRO A 93 -31.00 4.65 6.02
CA PRO A 93 -31.38 3.37 6.63
C PRO A 93 -32.68 3.44 7.46
N ASN A 94 -32.98 4.62 8.01
CA ASN A 94 -34.14 4.82 8.90
C ASN A 94 -35.43 5.21 8.14
N LYS A 95 -35.34 5.37 6.81
CA LYS A 95 -36.47 5.78 5.94
C LYS A 95 -36.58 4.95 4.66
N LEU A 96 -35.99 3.75 4.59
CA LEU A 96 -36.03 2.86 3.41
C LEU A 96 -37.43 2.65 2.84
N SER A 97 -38.43 2.58 3.73
CA SER A 97 -39.85 2.40 3.37
C SER A 97 -40.56 3.64 2.80
N LYS A 98 -39.88 4.78 2.69
CA LYS A 98 -40.44 6.04 2.13
C LYS A 98 -39.85 6.29 0.74
N PRO A 99 -40.61 6.86 -0.22
CA PRO A 99 -40.05 7.29 -1.50
C PRO A 99 -39.12 8.49 -1.33
N PHE A 100 -38.24 8.74 -2.30
CA PHE A 100 -37.52 10.01 -2.37
C PHE A 100 -38.48 11.16 -2.68
N SER A 101 -38.29 12.30 -2.03
CA SER A 101 -38.78 13.57 -2.58
C SER A 101 -37.95 13.94 -3.82
N SER A 102 -38.49 14.83 -4.66
CA SER A 102 -37.80 15.23 -5.90
C SER A 102 -36.42 15.85 -5.64
N GLU A 103 -36.28 16.65 -4.59
CA GLU A 103 -35.02 17.30 -4.18
C GLU A 103 -33.97 16.27 -3.72
N GLU A 104 -34.39 15.30 -2.91
CA GLU A 104 -33.55 14.19 -2.45
C GLU A 104 -33.02 13.33 -3.62
N ASN A 105 -33.87 13.06 -4.62
CA ASN A 105 -33.45 12.27 -5.78
C ASN A 105 -32.46 13.03 -6.67
N GLU A 106 -32.59 14.36 -6.78
CA GLU A 106 -31.66 15.20 -7.55
C GLU A 106 -30.26 15.25 -6.90
N ILE A 107 -30.20 15.34 -5.56
CA ILE A 107 -28.94 15.28 -4.80
C ILE A 107 -28.27 13.91 -4.97
N ARG A 108 -29.02 12.82 -4.86
CA ARG A 108 -28.53 11.46 -5.11
C ARG A 108 -27.92 11.34 -6.50
N ILE A 109 -28.65 11.79 -7.53
CA ILE A 109 -28.21 11.68 -8.91
C ILE A 109 -26.88 12.42 -9.12
N ASN A 110 -26.78 13.66 -8.64
CA ASN A 110 -25.56 14.45 -8.78
C ASN A 110 -24.35 13.79 -8.10
N PHE A 111 -24.53 13.24 -6.90
CA PHE A 111 -23.44 12.58 -6.18
C PHE A 111 -22.96 11.30 -6.88
N VAL A 112 -23.88 10.41 -7.25
CA VAL A 112 -23.55 9.16 -7.98
C VAL A 112 -22.81 9.47 -9.28
N THR A 113 -23.21 10.54 -9.97
CA THR A 113 -22.56 10.97 -11.22
C THR A 113 -21.20 11.62 -10.97
N THR A 114 -20.98 12.26 -9.80
CA THR A 114 -19.75 13.03 -9.51
C THR A 114 -18.66 12.18 -8.85
N GLU A 115 -19.02 11.35 -7.87
CA GLU A 115 -18.06 10.58 -7.06
C GLU A 115 -17.77 9.20 -7.63
N PHE A 116 -18.74 8.59 -8.33
CA PHE A 116 -18.62 7.22 -8.85
C PHE A 116 -18.66 7.14 -10.38
N ASP A 117 -18.58 8.30 -11.07
CA ASP A 117 -18.55 8.45 -12.53
C ASP A 117 -19.64 7.60 -13.25
N GLY A 118 -20.78 7.42 -12.59
CA GLY A 118 -21.74 6.35 -12.89
C GLY A 118 -23.07 6.79 -13.50
N ILE A 119 -23.77 5.86 -14.15
CA ILE A 119 -25.14 6.05 -14.65
C ILE A 119 -26.12 5.68 -13.53
N THR A 120 -26.91 6.66 -13.08
CA THR A 120 -27.93 6.41 -12.06
C THR A 120 -28.99 5.43 -12.54
N SER A 121 -29.25 4.42 -11.73
CA SER A 121 -30.30 3.43 -11.95
C SER A 121 -31.69 4.08 -11.83
N SER A 122 -32.59 3.78 -12.77
CA SER A 122 -33.98 4.25 -12.74
C SER A 122 -34.77 3.44 -11.70
N CYS A 123 -34.76 3.90 -10.46
CA CYS A 123 -35.44 3.27 -9.33
C CYS A 123 -36.62 4.12 -8.84
N THR A 124 -37.65 3.46 -8.29
CA THR A 124 -38.92 4.12 -7.94
C THR A 124 -39.09 4.41 -6.45
N ASN A 125 -38.33 3.75 -5.60
CA ASN A 125 -38.36 3.95 -4.15
C ASN A 125 -36.92 3.92 -3.58
N ARG A 126 -36.74 4.34 -2.32
CA ARG A 126 -35.41 4.48 -1.70
C ARG A 126 -34.69 3.15 -1.52
N GLU A 127 -35.44 2.11 -1.20
CA GLU A 127 -34.92 0.75 -1.00
C GLU A 127 -34.35 0.19 -2.30
N ASP A 128 -35.08 0.31 -3.42
CA ASP A 128 -34.63 -0.09 -4.76
C ASP A 128 -33.37 0.68 -5.18
N CYS A 129 -33.31 1.97 -4.87
CA CYS A 129 -32.15 2.80 -5.21
C CYS A 129 -30.92 2.45 -4.39
N LEU A 130 -31.08 2.31 -3.07
CA LEU A 130 -29.99 1.89 -2.19
C LEU A 130 -29.51 0.49 -2.56
N TYR A 131 -30.41 -0.41 -2.94
CA TYR A 131 -30.07 -1.72 -3.46
C TYR A 131 -29.13 -1.62 -4.66
N HIS A 132 -29.51 -0.84 -5.67
CA HIS A 132 -28.69 -0.68 -6.87
C HIS A 132 -27.37 0.04 -6.59
N ASP A 133 -27.37 1.05 -5.73
CA ASP A 133 -26.19 1.83 -5.41
C ASP A 133 -25.18 0.97 -4.61
N VAL A 134 -25.63 0.21 -3.61
CA VAL A 134 -24.78 -0.73 -2.86
C VAL A 134 -24.34 -1.91 -3.73
N MET A 135 -25.22 -2.46 -4.57
CA MET A 135 -24.86 -3.53 -5.50
C MET A 135 -23.70 -3.10 -6.42
N ASN A 136 -23.78 -1.92 -7.01
CA ASN A 136 -22.81 -1.48 -8.00
C ASN A 136 -21.53 -0.92 -7.37
N TYR A 137 -21.66 -0.03 -6.37
CA TYR A 137 -20.54 0.75 -5.83
C TYR A 137 -19.90 0.15 -4.58
N VAL A 138 -20.45 -0.94 -4.05
CA VAL A 138 -19.86 -1.64 -2.91
C VAL A 138 -19.61 -3.10 -3.28
N VAL A 139 -20.67 -3.83 -3.67
CA VAL A 139 -20.57 -5.29 -3.81
C VAL A 139 -19.82 -5.70 -5.08
N ILE A 140 -20.24 -5.21 -6.26
CA ILE A 140 -19.59 -5.57 -7.52
C ILE A 140 -18.17 -5.01 -7.57
N ASP A 141 -17.97 -3.78 -7.11
CA ASP A 141 -16.67 -3.13 -7.05
C ASP A 141 -15.68 -3.91 -6.17
N ALA A 142 -16.05 -4.17 -4.91
CA ALA A 142 -15.22 -4.95 -3.99
C ALA A 142 -14.94 -6.38 -4.49
N LEU A 143 -15.91 -7.01 -5.16
CA LEU A 143 -15.69 -8.33 -5.75
C LEU A 143 -14.75 -8.29 -6.94
N LEU A 144 -14.85 -7.28 -7.82
CA LEU A 144 -13.95 -7.13 -8.94
C LEU A 144 -12.53 -6.86 -8.48
N ASP A 145 -12.37 -5.97 -7.50
CA ASP A 145 -11.05 -5.63 -6.97
C ASP A 145 -10.42 -6.83 -6.27
N PHE A 146 -11.18 -7.51 -5.39
CA PHE A 146 -10.72 -8.71 -4.70
C PHE A 146 -10.30 -9.81 -5.70
N TYR A 147 -11.14 -10.13 -6.67
CA TYR A 147 -10.81 -11.21 -7.60
C TYR A 147 -9.70 -10.82 -8.58
N ASN A 148 -9.69 -9.60 -9.11
CA ASN A 148 -8.70 -9.19 -10.11
C ASN A 148 -7.33 -8.92 -9.49
N TYR A 149 -7.26 -8.29 -8.32
CA TYR A 149 -6.00 -7.83 -7.72
C TYR A 149 -5.48 -8.77 -6.63
N GLU A 150 -6.35 -9.25 -5.73
CA GLU A 150 -5.88 -10.14 -4.64
C GLU A 150 -5.76 -11.60 -5.12
N MET A 151 -6.76 -12.08 -5.85
CA MET A 151 -6.79 -13.48 -6.32
C MET A 151 -6.12 -13.68 -7.70
N GLY A 152 -5.91 -12.60 -8.47
CA GLY A 152 -5.35 -12.68 -9.83
C GLY A 152 -6.28 -13.38 -10.84
N VAL A 153 -7.58 -13.43 -10.58
CA VAL A 153 -8.61 -14.03 -11.44
C VAL A 153 -9.30 -12.92 -12.23
N VAL A 154 -9.07 -12.89 -13.54
CA VAL A 154 -9.65 -11.86 -14.42
C VAL A 154 -11.15 -12.08 -14.57
N LEU A 155 -11.94 -11.26 -13.87
CA LEU A 155 -13.38 -11.19 -13.96
C LEU A 155 -13.83 -9.85 -14.57
N HIS A 156 -15.02 -9.86 -15.14
CA HIS A 156 -15.68 -8.67 -15.67
C HIS A 156 -17.05 -8.52 -15.01
N GLU A 157 -17.58 -7.30 -14.95
CA GLU A 157 -18.90 -6.98 -14.35
C GLU A 157 -20.05 -7.88 -14.83
N LYS A 158 -19.94 -8.40 -16.06
CA LYS A 158 -20.96 -9.26 -16.69
C LYS A 158 -20.74 -10.76 -16.49
N ASP A 159 -19.72 -11.15 -15.73
CA ASP A 159 -19.46 -12.56 -15.47
C ASP A 159 -20.63 -13.18 -14.68
N PRO A 160 -21.24 -14.27 -15.17
CA PRO A 160 -22.39 -14.88 -14.50
C PRO A 160 -22.11 -15.37 -13.07
N LYS A 161 -20.87 -15.78 -12.75
CA LYS A 161 -20.49 -16.23 -11.42
C LYS A 161 -20.33 -15.05 -10.47
N LEU A 162 -19.69 -13.98 -10.95
CA LEU A 162 -19.57 -12.72 -10.22
C LEU A 162 -20.95 -12.16 -9.88
N ILE A 163 -21.85 -12.05 -10.88
CA ILE A 163 -23.22 -11.56 -10.67
C ILE A 163 -23.97 -12.41 -9.64
N LYS A 164 -23.79 -13.74 -9.68
CA LYS A 164 -24.45 -14.64 -8.74
C LYS A 164 -23.95 -14.44 -7.31
N LEU A 165 -22.64 -14.24 -7.12
CA LEU A 165 -22.05 -13.92 -5.82
C LEU A 165 -22.49 -12.54 -5.35
N ALA A 166 -22.46 -11.53 -6.22
CA ALA A 166 -22.91 -10.18 -5.92
C ALA A 166 -24.39 -10.14 -5.48
N THR A 167 -25.26 -10.86 -6.19
CA THR A 167 -26.68 -10.99 -5.83
C THR A 167 -26.84 -11.64 -4.45
N PHE A 168 -26.12 -12.74 -4.21
CA PHE A 168 -26.15 -13.43 -2.92
C PHE A 168 -25.71 -12.51 -1.77
N THR A 169 -24.57 -11.83 -1.92
CA THR A 169 -24.04 -10.87 -0.94
C THR A 169 -25.03 -9.74 -0.68
N MET A 170 -25.57 -9.12 -1.73
CA MET A 170 -26.49 -7.99 -1.61
C MET A 170 -27.79 -8.37 -0.89
N ASP A 171 -28.38 -9.52 -1.24
CA ASP A 171 -29.60 -10.02 -0.58
C ASP A 171 -29.38 -10.22 0.94
N HIS A 172 -28.17 -10.64 1.32
CA HIS A 172 -27.77 -10.77 2.72
C HIS A 172 -27.53 -9.44 3.41
N ILE A 173 -26.86 -8.48 2.77
CA ILE A 173 -26.69 -7.12 3.31
C ILE A 173 -28.06 -6.49 3.59
N ILE A 174 -29.03 -6.60 2.69
CA ILE A 174 -30.39 -6.08 2.91
C ILE A 174 -31.04 -6.77 4.11
N SER A 175 -31.04 -8.10 4.11
CA SER A 175 -31.70 -8.89 5.15
C SER A 175 -31.11 -8.56 6.53
N PHE A 176 -29.78 -8.43 6.60
CA PHE A 176 -29.06 -8.04 7.79
C PHE A 176 -29.40 -6.60 8.22
N THR A 177 -29.44 -5.67 7.27
CA THR A 177 -29.81 -4.26 7.52
C THR A 177 -31.23 -4.14 8.03
N GLN A 178 -32.18 -4.89 7.47
CA GLN A 178 -33.57 -4.90 7.94
C GLN A 178 -33.69 -5.47 9.37
N ALA A 179 -32.87 -6.47 9.73
CA ALA A 179 -32.90 -7.10 11.04
C ALA A 179 -32.19 -6.28 12.13
N ASN A 180 -31.00 -5.75 11.83
CA ASN A 180 -30.11 -5.11 12.82
C ASN A 180 -30.05 -3.58 12.69
N GLY A 181 -30.32 -3.05 11.50
CA GLY A 181 -30.24 -1.63 11.18
C GLY A 181 -31.10 -0.75 12.08
N PRO A 182 -32.39 -1.06 12.35
CA PRO A 182 -33.23 -0.18 13.17
C PRO A 182 -32.68 0.09 14.58
N LYS A 183 -31.90 -0.84 15.16
CA LYS A 183 -31.32 -0.68 16.50
C LYS A 183 -29.97 0.05 16.46
N LEU A 184 -29.14 -0.23 15.47
CA LEU A 184 -27.75 0.24 15.42
C LEU A 184 -27.59 1.51 14.56
N LEU A 185 -28.37 1.64 13.49
CA LEU A 185 -28.26 2.75 12.53
C LEU A 185 -29.22 3.91 12.84
N GLU A 186 -30.00 3.85 13.92
CA GLU A 186 -30.75 5.01 14.42
C GLU A 186 -29.80 6.10 14.96
N LYS A 187 -28.67 5.69 15.54
CA LYS A 187 -27.64 6.56 16.11
C LYS A 187 -26.24 6.11 15.71
N PRO A 188 -25.92 6.17 14.40
CA PRO A 188 -24.72 5.54 13.84
C PRO A 188 -23.42 6.10 14.43
N ASN A 189 -23.41 7.37 14.84
CA ASN A 189 -22.22 8.08 15.35
C ASN A 189 -22.12 8.08 16.88
N ASP A 190 -23.13 7.54 17.59
CA ASP A 190 -23.03 7.39 19.04
C ASP A 190 -21.98 6.31 19.34
N LEU A 191 -21.31 6.43 20.48
CA LEU A 191 -20.31 5.47 20.90
C LEU A 191 -20.96 4.12 21.24
N ALA A 192 -20.38 3.03 20.72
CA ALA A 192 -20.78 1.65 20.97
C ALA A 192 -19.82 0.93 21.93
N THR A 193 -19.07 1.68 22.74
CA THR A 193 -18.07 1.18 23.70
C THR A 193 -18.60 0.04 24.57
N ASP A 194 -19.82 0.16 25.10
CA ASP A 194 -20.43 -0.87 25.94
C ASP A 194 -20.70 -2.19 25.19
N LEU A 195 -20.98 -2.12 23.89
CA LEU A 195 -21.24 -3.30 23.05
C LEU A 195 -19.93 -4.03 22.72
N PHE A 196 -18.91 -3.29 22.29
CA PHE A 196 -17.59 -3.87 22.04
C PHE A 196 -16.94 -4.39 23.34
N THR A 197 -17.04 -3.67 24.45
CA THR A 197 -16.51 -4.12 25.75
C THR A 197 -17.15 -5.42 26.19
N LYS A 198 -18.46 -5.57 25.98
CA LYS A 198 -19.16 -6.82 26.29
C LYS A 198 -18.68 -7.99 25.43
N ASP A 199 -18.47 -7.76 24.14
CA ASP A 199 -18.01 -8.83 23.24
C ASP A 199 -16.53 -9.18 23.50
N LEU A 200 -15.68 -8.19 23.85
CA LEU A 200 -14.29 -8.39 24.28
C LEU A 200 -14.17 -9.18 25.60
N GLN A 201 -15.12 -9.04 26.52
CA GLN A 201 -15.19 -9.86 27.73
C GLN A 201 -15.57 -11.32 27.44
N GLY A 202 -16.13 -11.61 26.26
CA GLY A 202 -16.44 -12.96 25.80
C GLY A 202 -15.24 -13.72 25.23
N ASP A 203 -14.13 -13.03 24.94
CA ASP A 203 -12.91 -13.58 24.32
C ASP A 203 -11.91 -14.19 25.34
N GLU A 204 -12.28 -14.35 26.62
CA GLU A 204 -11.39 -14.83 27.69
C GLU A 204 -11.12 -16.35 27.62
N ASP A 205 -9.97 -16.73 27.06
CA ASP A 205 -9.16 -17.85 27.56
C ASP A 205 -8.02 -17.33 28.46
N VAL A 206 -7.86 -18.01 29.59
CA VAL A 206 -7.19 -17.69 30.86
C VAL A 206 -5.71 -17.26 30.75
N TRP A 207 -5.35 -16.16 31.41
CA TRP A 207 -3.96 -15.82 31.81
C TRP A 207 -3.69 -16.25 33.26
N GLU A 208 -2.68 -17.09 33.51
CA GLU A 208 -2.08 -17.27 34.83
C GLU A 208 -0.91 -16.29 35.00
N GLU A 209 -1.05 -15.33 35.91
CA GLU A 209 0.00 -14.37 36.28
C GLU A 209 1.18 -15.06 36.97
N ILE A 210 2.37 -14.98 36.37
CA ILE A 210 3.64 -15.19 37.08
C ILE A 210 4.24 -13.82 37.34
N VAL A 211 4.17 -13.39 38.60
CA VAL A 211 4.83 -12.18 39.11
C VAL A 211 6.30 -12.49 39.41
N PRO A 212 7.29 -11.84 38.78
CA PRO A 212 8.66 -11.82 39.29
C PRO A 212 8.87 -10.55 40.11
N GLU A 213 9.33 -10.74 41.35
CA GLU A 213 9.73 -9.67 42.26
C GLU A 213 11.01 -8.96 41.79
N ASN A 214 10.98 -7.63 41.92
CA ASN A 214 12.10 -6.69 42.01
C ASN A 214 12.98 -6.48 40.75
N GLU A 215 12.73 -5.39 40.03
CA GLU A 215 13.75 -4.36 39.75
C GLU A 215 13.05 -3.05 39.29
N GLU A 216 13.28 -1.96 40.03
CA GLU A 216 12.78 -0.61 39.77
C GLU A 216 13.50 0.01 38.56
N LEU A 217 12.92 -0.02 37.35
CA LEU A 217 13.27 0.88 36.24
C LEU A 217 12.06 1.11 35.30
N ASP A 218 11.64 2.38 35.24
CA ASP A 218 10.75 3.09 34.29
C ASP A 218 9.36 2.52 33.89
N ASP A 219 8.36 3.35 34.21
CA ASP A 219 6.95 3.27 33.82
C ASP A 219 6.75 3.47 32.30
N ASP A 220 6.84 2.42 31.46
CA ASP A 220 6.08 2.37 30.19
C ASP A 220 5.98 1.01 29.46
N VAL A 221 6.07 -0.14 30.15
CA VAL A 221 6.00 -1.45 29.44
C VAL A 221 5.24 -2.49 30.26
N SER A 222 3.91 -2.61 30.09
CA SER A 222 3.19 -3.81 30.59
C SER A 222 1.81 -4.08 29.96
N GLU A 223 1.57 -3.75 28.69
CA GLU A 223 0.37 -4.22 27.99
C GLU A 223 0.71 -5.29 26.96
N ALA A 224 -0.04 -6.39 26.94
CA ALA A 224 0.27 -7.59 26.15
C ALA A 224 0.26 -7.37 24.62
N TRP A 225 -0.30 -6.27 24.11
CA TRP A 225 -0.21 -5.88 22.69
C TRP A 225 1.08 -5.12 22.34
N LYS A 226 1.82 -4.59 23.34
CA LYS A 226 3.20 -4.13 23.15
C LYS A 226 4.18 -5.29 22.89
N VAL A 227 3.71 -6.55 22.92
CA VAL A 227 4.58 -7.75 22.92
C VAL A 227 4.83 -8.34 21.52
N TYR A 228 4.13 -7.95 20.45
CA TYR A 228 4.37 -8.57 19.11
C TYR A 228 4.33 -7.67 17.88
N HIS A 229 4.53 -6.35 18.00
CA HIS A 229 4.98 -5.55 16.86
C HIS A 229 6.50 -5.42 16.95
N VAL A 230 7.22 -6.16 16.12
CA VAL A 230 8.67 -6.10 16.16
C VAL A 230 9.08 -4.75 15.57
N SER A 231 9.62 -3.87 16.42
CA SER A 231 10.14 -2.58 15.97
C SER A 231 11.25 -2.82 14.94
N VAL A 232 11.26 -1.99 13.88
CA VAL A 232 12.38 -1.95 12.91
C VAL A 232 13.71 -1.83 13.65
N ASN A 233 13.78 -0.97 14.67
CA ASN A 233 14.97 -0.79 15.49
C ASN A 233 15.38 -2.05 16.25
N ALA A 234 14.42 -2.79 16.80
CA ALA A 234 14.69 -4.02 17.54
C ALA A 234 15.20 -5.12 16.60
N ILE A 235 14.59 -5.30 15.43
CA ILE A 235 15.01 -6.31 14.45
C ILE A 235 16.37 -6.03 13.87
N PHE A 236 16.66 -4.77 13.52
CA PHE A 236 17.98 -4.44 13.00
C PHE A 236 19.04 -4.65 14.07
N SER A 237 18.77 -4.31 15.33
CA SER A 237 19.72 -4.53 16.43
C SER A 237 19.94 -6.02 16.73
N ASN A 238 18.89 -6.85 16.67
CA ASN A 238 18.99 -8.29 16.84
C ASN A 238 19.73 -8.93 15.66
N PHE A 239 19.40 -8.55 14.43
CA PHE A 239 20.10 -8.98 13.23
C PHE A 239 21.58 -8.60 13.28
N GLU A 240 21.91 -7.39 13.74
CA GLU A 240 23.30 -6.95 13.91
C GLU A 240 24.09 -7.82 14.89
N THR A 241 23.41 -8.30 15.94
CA THR A 241 23.99 -9.18 16.96
C THR A 241 24.18 -10.61 16.43
N GLU A 242 23.18 -11.16 15.73
CA GLU A 242 23.21 -12.53 15.21
C GLU A 242 24.07 -12.69 13.95
N SER A 243 24.19 -11.62 13.15
CA SER A 243 24.92 -11.58 11.88
C SER A 243 26.25 -10.83 11.98
N PHE A 244 26.89 -10.84 13.16
CA PHE A 244 28.12 -10.10 13.44
C PHE A 244 29.22 -10.31 12.37
N ASP A 245 29.44 -11.54 11.93
CA ASP A 245 30.45 -11.90 10.92
C ASP A 245 30.23 -11.20 9.56
N LEU A 246 28.98 -10.87 9.21
CA LEU A 246 28.66 -10.15 7.97
C LEU A 246 28.90 -8.65 8.10
N LEU A 247 28.81 -8.13 9.32
CA LEU A 247 28.94 -6.71 9.64
C LEU A 247 30.35 -6.30 10.06
N GLU A 248 31.30 -7.24 10.12
CA GLU A 248 32.73 -6.93 10.22
C GLU A 248 33.20 -6.06 9.04
N LYS A 249 32.53 -6.16 7.90
CA LYS A 249 32.83 -5.37 6.70
C LYS A 249 32.29 -3.93 6.85
N PRO A 250 33.13 -2.89 6.71
CA PRO A 250 32.70 -1.50 6.86
C PRO A 250 31.55 -1.11 5.92
N PHE A 251 31.57 -1.61 4.69
CA PHE A 251 30.52 -1.35 3.70
C PHE A 251 29.17 -1.94 4.16
N SER A 252 29.12 -3.20 4.60
CA SER A 252 27.90 -3.85 5.08
C SER A 252 27.29 -3.12 6.28
N LYS A 253 28.12 -2.67 7.23
CA LYS A 253 27.66 -1.91 8.38
C LYS A 253 27.09 -0.55 7.98
N LYS A 254 27.76 0.17 7.09
CA LYS A 254 27.26 1.45 6.57
C LYS A 254 25.96 1.26 5.81
N LEU A 255 25.91 0.28 4.90
CA LEU A 255 24.73 -0.06 4.10
C LEU A 255 23.50 -0.36 4.97
N LEU A 256 23.64 -1.20 5.99
CA LEU A 256 22.55 -1.51 6.90
C LEU A 256 22.09 -0.28 7.69
N LYS A 257 23.03 0.56 8.14
CA LYS A 257 22.74 1.80 8.86
C LYS A 257 21.96 2.79 7.99
N GLU A 258 22.38 3.02 6.75
CA GLU A 258 21.71 3.95 5.85
C GLU A 258 20.31 3.44 5.47
N PHE A 259 20.15 2.12 5.30
CA PHE A 259 18.83 1.54 5.08
C PHE A 259 17.90 1.71 6.28
N ARG A 260 18.40 1.46 7.50
CA ARG A 260 17.65 1.69 8.73
C ARG A 260 17.27 3.17 8.90
N ALA A 261 18.19 4.08 8.59
CA ALA A 261 17.94 5.51 8.64
C ALA A 261 16.88 5.94 7.61
N PHE A 262 16.91 5.38 6.40
CA PHE A 262 15.87 5.60 5.40
C PHE A 262 14.48 5.17 5.91
N LEU A 263 14.36 3.95 6.45
CA LEU A 263 13.08 3.47 6.98
C LEU A 263 12.58 4.35 8.14
N ASN A 264 13.43 4.64 9.13
CA ASN A 264 13.02 5.34 10.34
C ASN A 264 12.89 6.86 10.16
N ASP A 265 13.86 7.49 9.52
CA ASP A 265 14.02 8.95 9.53
C ASP A 265 13.37 9.60 8.29
N TYR A 266 13.26 8.86 7.19
CA TYR A 266 12.66 9.37 5.94
C TYR A 266 11.21 8.90 5.75
N LEU A 267 10.95 7.60 5.94
CA LEU A 267 9.61 7.03 5.78
C LEU A 267 8.80 6.95 7.08
N GLU A 268 9.42 7.24 8.24
CA GLU A 268 8.80 7.12 9.57
C GLU A 268 8.25 5.71 9.90
N VAL A 269 8.80 4.67 9.26
CA VAL A 269 8.44 3.26 9.43
C VAL A 269 9.06 2.75 10.73
N ASN A 270 8.27 2.74 11.79
CA ASN A 270 8.73 2.36 13.13
C ASN A 270 8.45 0.88 13.46
N ARG A 271 7.51 0.25 12.75
CA ARG A 271 7.08 -1.13 12.94
C ARG A 271 7.30 -1.93 11.65
N LEU A 272 7.56 -3.23 11.81
CA LEU A 272 7.70 -4.12 10.65
C LEU A 272 6.46 -4.24 9.78
N ASP A 273 5.27 -4.17 10.37
CA ASP A 273 4.03 -4.37 9.63
C ASP A 273 3.73 -3.21 8.67
N ASP A 274 4.33 -2.05 8.94
CA ASP A 274 4.27 -0.86 8.09
C ASP A 274 5.31 -0.95 6.94
N PHE A 275 6.11 -2.02 6.86
CA PHE A 275 7.17 -2.13 5.87
C PHE A 275 6.63 -2.70 4.54
N GLU A 276 6.50 -1.82 3.55
CA GLU A 276 6.09 -2.14 2.17
C GLU A 276 7.27 -2.51 1.24
N PHE A 277 6.96 -3.22 0.16
CA PHE A 277 7.98 -3.67 -0.81
C PHE A 277 8.56 -2.50 -1.60
N GLU A 278 7.75 -1.49 -1.88
CA GLU A 278 8.07 -0.28 -2.60
C GLU A 278 9.26 0.45 -1.95
N TYR A 279 9.41 0.34 -0.62
CA TYR A 279 10.53 0.95 0.11
C TYR A 279 11.88 0.30 -0.22
N ILE A 280 11.88 -1.00 -0.55
CA ILE A 280 13.06 -1.70 -1.04
C ILE A 280 13.48 -1.13 -2.40
N GLU A 281 12.50 -0.96 -3.28
CA GLU A 281 12.71 -0.44 -4.63
C GLU A 281 13.13 1.04 -4.63
N GLU A 282 12.50 1.87 -3.80
CA GLU A 282 12.85 3.27 -3.59
C GLU A 282 14.27 3.41 -3.04
N PHE A 283 14.58 2.73 -1.93
CA PHE A 283 15.90 2.84 -1.33
C PHE A 283 16.99 2.47 -2.33
N PHE A 284 16.84 1.36 -3.05
CA PHE A 284 17.91 0.89 -3.93
C PHE A 284 17.98 1.64 -5.26
N SER A 285 16.86 2.10 -5.79
CA SER A 285 16.84 2.80 -7.08
C SER A 285 17.17 4.29 -6.93
N LEU A 286 16.85 4.92 -5.80
CA LEU A 286 17.00 6.36 -5.58
C LEU A 286 18.06 6.72 -4.52
N ILE A 287 17.92 6.19 -3.30
CA ILE A 287 18.71 6.62 -2.14
C ILE A 287 20.12 6.04 -2.16
N PHE A 288 20.25 4.74 -2.45
CA PHE A 288 21.53 4.03 -2.48
C PHE A 288 22.52 4.70 -3.44
N PRO A 289 22.15 5.04 -4.71
CA PRO A 289 23.05 5.78 -5.59
C PRO A 289 23.50 7.12 -4.99
N GLN A 290 22.61 7.89 -4.36
CA GLN A 290 22.95 9.19 -3.78
C GLN A 290 23.95 9.06 -2.63
N VAL A 291 23.79 8.07 -1.75
CA VAL A 291 24.59 7.91 -0.54
C VAL A 291 25.94 7.22 -0.81
N PHE A 292 25.98 6.28 -1.76
CA PHE A 292 27.14 5.41 -1.97
C PHE A 292 27.97 5.74 -3.21
N LEU A 293 27.57 6.69 -4.06
CA LEU A 293 28.26 7.01 -5.32
C LEU A 293 29.78 7.21 -5.16
N LEU A 294 30.17 7.95 -4.12
CA LEU A 294 31.55 8.33 -3.83
C LEU A 294 32.29 7.31 -2.94
N ASP A 295 31.67 6.18 -2.62
CA ASP A 295 32.30 5.13 -1.81
C ASP A 295 33.05 4.15 -2.72
N ASP A 296 34.38 4.12 -2.60
CA ASP A 296 35.23 3.23 -3.39
C ASP A 296 35.07 1.74 -3.04
N ASN A 297 34.33 1.42 -1.95
CA ASN A 297 34.20 0.05 -1.43
C ASN A 297 32.82 -0.58 -1.69
N VAL A 298 32.03 -0.04 -2.63
CA VAL A 298 30.74 -0.62 -2.97
C VAL A 298 30.91 -2.01 -3.56
N ASP A 299 30.35 -3.00 -2.88
CA ASP A 299 30.37 -4.41 -3.30
C ASP A 299 28.92 -4.92 -3.41
N PHE A 300 28.45 -5.05 -4.64
CA PHE A 300 27.09 -5.49 -4.91
C PHE A 300 26.82 -6.96 -4.54
N ASP A 301 27.84 -7.81 -4.46
CA ASP A 301 27.66 -9.19 -4.02
C ASP A 301 27.48 -9.24 -2.49
N GLN A 302 28.19 -8.37 -1.76
CA GLN A 302 27.96 -8.19 -0.32
C GLN A 302 26.60 -7.58 -0.02
N PHE A 303 26.19 -6.60 -0.82
CA PHE A 303 24.84 -6.04 -0.78
C PHE A 303 23.78 -7.14 -0.91
N GLU A 304 23.88 -7.98 -1.94
CA GLU A 304 22.89 -9.04 -2.19
C GLU A 304 22.85 -10.04 -1.04
N SER A 305 24.02 -10.45 -0.55
CA SER A 305 24.13 -11.38 0.57
C SER A 305 23.60 -10.80 1.87
N LEU A 306 23.83 -9.50 2.14
CA LEU A 306 23.37 -8.84 3.36
C LEU A 306 21.85 -8.75 3.37
N PHE A 307 21.26 -8.22 2.30
CA PHE A 307 19.82 -8.00 2.23
C PHE A 307 19.01 -9.28 2.07
N SER A 308 19.54 -10.30 1.36
CA SER A 308 18.87 -11.61 1.34
C SER A 308 18.75 -12.18 2.75
N LYS A 309 19.82 -12.10 3.55
CA LYS A 309 19.81 -12.59 4.93
C LYS A 309 18.99 -11.72 5.87
N LEU A 310 19.00 -10.40 5.68
CA LEU A 310 18.17 -9.47 6.46
C LEU A 310 16.69 -9.76 6.22
N PHE A 311 16.25 -9.89 4.96
CA PHE A 311 14.84 -10.14 4.65
C PHE A 311 14.41 -11.56 4.99
N ASP A 312 15.29 -12.57 4.83
CA ASP A 312 15.03 -13.92 5.35
C ASP A 312 14.87 -13.90 6.89
N TYR A 313 15.68 -13.10 7.58
CA TYR A 313 15.60 -12.94 9.04
C TYR A 313 14.31 -12.24 9.45
N ILE A 314 13.91 -11.18 8.73
CA ILE A 314 12.66 -10.47 8.97
C ILE A 314 11.46 -11.40 8.76
N ASP A 315 11.40 -12.14 7.65
CA ASP A 315 10.31 -13.07 7.36
C ASP A 315 10.26 -14.27 8.34
N GLN A 316 11.37 -14.64 8.98
CA GLN A 316 11.38 -15.66 10.04
C GLN A 316 10.89 -15.16 11.40
N ASN A 317 11.03 -13.86 11.65
CA ASN A 317 10.69 -13.22 12.93
C ASN A 317 9.42 -12.36 12.85
N GLY A 318 8.78 -12.29 11.69
CA GLY A 318 7.53 -11.58 11.42
C GLY A 318 6.67 -12.33 10.41
N ASN A 319 5.46 -11.85 10.13
CA ASN A 319 4.57 -12.44 9.13
C ASN A 319 4.65 -11.70 7.78
N THR A 320 5.86 -11.43 7.32
CA THR A 320 6.14 -10.66 6.09
C THR A 320 6.53 -11.58 4.92
N LYS A 321 6.58 -11.03 3.71
CA LYS A 321 7.01 -11.73 2.48
C LYS A 321 8.16 -11.00 1.77
N LEU A 322 9.01 -10.30 2.52
CA LEU A 322 10.05 -9.42 2.00
C LEU A 322 11.17 -10.21 1.31
N ALA A 323 11.49 -11.42 1.77
CA ALA A 323 12.53 -12.24 1.14
C ALA A 323 12.13 -12.63 -0.29
N LYS A 324 10.86 -13.03 -0.48
CA LYS A 324 10.32 -13.34 -1.82
C LYS A 324 10.33 -12.10 -2.70
N ALA A 325 9.91 -10.96 -2.16
CA ALA A 325 9.85 -9.71 -2.90
C ALA A 325 11.27 -9.24 -3.32
N PHE A 326 12.25 -9.35 -2.43
CA PHE A 326 13.65 -9.06 -2.74
C PHE A 326 14.25 -10.00 -3.81
N VAL A 327 13.82 -11.26 -3.86
CA VAL A 327 14.23 -12.18 -4.94
C VAL A 327 13.73 -11.69 -6.30
N ILE A 328 12.50 -11.19 -6.38
CA ILE A 328 11.93 -10.62 -7.62
C ILE A 328 12.71 -9.35 -8.00
N PHE A 329 12.88 -8.42 -7.05
CA PHE A 329 13.67 -7.20 -7.24
C PHE A 329 15.09 -7.48 -7.78
N LYS A 330 15.78 -8.50 -7.25
CA LYS A 330 17.11 -8.90 -7.74
C LYS A 330 17.12 -9.34 -9.20
N GLN A 331 16.05 -10.00 -9.65
CA GLN A 331 15.94 -10.50 -11.02
C GLN A 331 15.66 -9.37 -12.01
N ASP A 332 14.80 -8.44 -11.62
CA ASP A 332 14.25 -7.44 -12.53
C ASP A 332 15.04 -6.13 -12.51
N GLU A 333 15.37 -5.60 -11.32
CA GLU A 333 15.81 -4.21 -11.16
C GLU A 333 17.30 -4.07 -10.76
N LEU A 334 17.84 -4.99 -9.98
CA LEU A 334 19.21 -4.85 -9.44
C LEU A 334 20.28 -4.74 -10.54
N LYS A 335 20.08 -5.43 -11.66
CA LYS A 335 21.01 -5.34 -12.80
C LYS A 335 21.04 -3.93 -13.40
N GLU A 336 19.89 -3.27 -13.48
CA GLU A 336 19.81 -1.90 -14.00
C GLU A 336 20.43 -0.91 -13.01
N ILE A 337 20.20 -1.09 -11.70
CA ILE A 337 20.85 -0.28 -10.65
C ILE A 337 22.38 -0.41 -10.72
N LYS A 338 22.91 -1.64 -10.83
CA LYS A 338 24.37 -1.85 -11.00
C LYS A 338 24.92 -1.11 -12.22
N ARG A 339 24.18 -1.15 -13.34
CA ARG A 339 24.57 -0.49 -14.60
C ARG A 339 24.59 1.02 -14.43
N THR A 340 23.50 1.62 -13.96
CA THR A 340 23.39 3.08 -13.85
C THR A 340 24.37 3.63 -12.81
N PHE A 341 24.55 2.94 -11.68
CA PHE A 341 25.55 3.27 -10.67
C PHE A 341 26.98 3.25 -11.23
N SER A 342 27.35 2.19 -11.95
CA SER A 342 28.67 2.09 -12.59
C SER A 342 28.89 3.17 -13.64
N LEU A 343 27.84 3.53 -14.38
CA LEU A 343 27.88 4.58 -15.37
C LEU A 343 28.12 5.95 -14.73
N THR A 344 27.45 6.25 -13.62
CA THR A 344 27.70 7.47 -12.85
C THR A 344 29.11 7.51 -12.27
N GLN A 345 29.57 6.43 -11.62
CA GLN A 345 30.93 6.38 -11.09
C GLN A 345 31.99 6.58 -12.18
N ASN A 346 31.81 5.92 -13.33
CA ASN A 346 32.68 6.11 -14.48
C ASN A 346 32.72 7.57 -14.95
N PHE A 347 31.58 8.27 -14.95
CA PHE A 347 31.55 9.69 -15.28
C PHE A 347 32.33 10.51 -14.23
N GLN A 348 32.01 10.36 -12.95
CA GLN A 348 32.62 11.12 -11.85
C GLN A 348 34.14 10.92 -11.75
N LEU A 349 34.66 9.75 -12.13
CA LEU A 349 36.11 9.48 -12.20
C LEU A 349 36.84 10.34 -13.26
N HIS A 350 36.15 10.77 -14.31
CA HIS A 350 36.73 11.52 -15.43
C HIS A 350 36.33 13.00 -15.42
N TYR A 351 35.28 13.36 -14.70
CA TYR A 351 34.69 14.69 -14.66
C TYR A 351 34.50 15.16 -13.22
N SER A 352 35.37 16.06 -12.77
CA SER A 352 35.32 16.64 -11.42
C SER A 352 34.23 17.68 -11.29
N TYR A 353 33.37 17.54 -10.28
CA TYR A 353 32.36 18.56 -9.95
C TYR A 353 32.99 19.92 -9.63
N VAL A 354 34.12 19.93 -8.94
CA VAL A 354 34.82 21.18 -8.59
C VAL A 354 35.32 21.88 -9.85
N ASP A 355 35.85 21.12 -10.81
CA ASP A 355 36.31 21.71 -12.08
C ASP A 355 35.15 22.27 -12.89
N PHE A 356 33.99 21.59 -12.86
CA PHE A 356 32.76 22.10 -13.45
C PHE A 356 32.31 23.41 -12.79
N LEU A 357 32.24 23.47 -11.45
CA LEU A 357 31.83 24.67 -10.71
C LEU A 357 32.75 25.88 -10.97
N LEU A 358 34.03 25.63 -11.26
CA LEU A 358 35.01 26.66 -11.60
C LEU A 358 35.00 27.03 -13.10
N SER A 359 34.25 26.32 -13.93
CA SER A 359 34.15 26.56 -15.37
C SER A 359 33.21 27.71 -15.71
N ASN A 360 33.35 28.24 -16.92
CA ASN A 360 32.39 29.24 -17.45
C ASN A 360 31.00 28.63 -17.70
N GLU A 361 30.87 27.30 -17.77
CA GLU A 361 29.61 26.62 -18.02
C GLU A 361 28.68 26.69 -16.80
N ALA A 362 29.20 26.56 -15.58
CA ALA A 362 28.42 26.61 -14.34
C ALA A 362 27.77 27.97 -14.07
N SER A 363 28.30 29.06 -14.63
CA SER A 363 27.75 30.42 -14.48
C SER A 363 26.89 30.86 -15.67
N ASN A 364 26.59 29.95 -16.61
CA ASN A 364 25.82 30.27 -17.79
C ASN A 364 24.35 30.53 -17.43
N PRO A 365 23.76 31.69 -17.82
CA PRO A 365 22.37 32.03 -17.50
C PRO A 365 21.33 31.12 -18.18
N THR A 366 21.73 30.32 -19.17
CA THR A 366 20.84 29.34 -19.83
C THR A 366 21.03 27.91 -19.32
N LEU A 367 21.75 27.73 -18.20
CA LEU A 367 21.91 26.45 -17.55
C LEU A 367 20.53 25.93 -17.10
N LEU A 368 20.18 24.73 -17.53
CA LEU A 368 19.01 24.00 -17.07
C LEU A 368 19.48 22.87 -16.18
N GLU A 369 18.84 22.71 -15.03
CA GLU A 369 19.12 21.65 -14.06
C GLU A 369 17.84 20.87 -13.80
N GLY A 370 17.98 19.56 -13.59
CA GLY A 370 16.89 18.72 -13.12
C GLY A 370 17.00 17.29 -13.59
N TYR A 371 15.87 16.58 -13.44
CA TYR A 371 15.72 15.18 -13.82
C TYR A 371 15.13 15.07 -15.22
N PHE A 372 15.78 14.30 -16.08
CA PHE A 372 15.40 14.13 -17.47
C PHE A 372 15.37 12.65 -17.87
N GLU A 373 14.21 12.18 -18.32
CA GLU A 373 14.01 10.84 -18.87
C GLU A 373 14.51 10.77 -20.33
N VAL A 374 15.30 9.75 -20.65
CA VAL A 374 15.72 9.46 -22.03
C VAL A 374 14.55 8.85 -22.80
N SER A 375 13.92 9.62 -23.69
CA SER A 375 12.76 9.16 -24.47
C SER A 375 13.16 8.56 -25.83
N ALA A 376 14.31 8.94 -26.39
CA ALA A 376 14.84 8.38 -27.63
C ALA A 376 16.38 8.49 -27.67
N LEU A 377 17.02 7.59 -28.43
CA LEU A 377 18.47 7.55 -28.66
C LEU A 377 18.79 7.42 -30.14
N GLN A 378 19.72 8.23 -30.63
CA GLN A 378 20.22 8.17 -32.00
C GLN A 378 21.67 8.65 -32.09
N ASP A 379 22.59 7.77 -32.50
CA ASP A 379 23.98 8.10 -32.86
C ASP A 379 24.74 9.01 -31.86
N GLY A 380 24.62 8.74 -30.56
CA GLY A 380 25.27 9.52 -29.49
C GLY A 380 24.49 10.76 -29.03
N PHE A 381 23.31 10.98 -29.59
CA PHE A 381 22.34 12.00 -29.17
C PHE A 381 21.11 11.35 -28.52
N ALA A 382 20.46 12.10 -27.64
CA ALA A 382 19.23 11.72 -26.98
C ALA A 382 18.13 12.78 -27.16
N GLN A 383 16.89 12.32 -27.10
CA GLN A 383 15.77 13.17 -26.71
C GLN A 383 15.57 13.01 -25.20
N LEU A 384 15.55 14.13 -24.49
CA LEU A 384 15.38 14.19 -23.04
C LEU A 384 14.07 14.85 -22.68
N LYS A 385 13.24 14.18 -21.89
CA LYS A 385 11.99 14.71 -21.37
C LYS A 385 12.18 15.07 -19.90
N ASN A 386 12.00 16.33 -19.56
CA ASN A 386 12.04 16.77 -18.17
C ASN A 386 10.89 16.09 -17.40
N VAL A 387 11.24 15.48 -16.27
CA VAL A 387 10.28 14.68 -15.50
C VAL A 387 9.22 15.58 -14.84
N ASP A 388 9.61 16.79 -14.40
CA ASP A 388 8.75 17.79 -13.75
C ASP A 388 7.89 18.61 -14.74
N GLN A 389 8.53 19.20 -15.74
CA GLN A 389 7.97 20.33 -16.48
C GLN A 389 7.31 19.91 -17.80
N ARG A 390 7.27 18.59 -18.08
CA ARG A 390 6.81 18.00 -19.36
C ARG A 390 7.47 18.63 -20.60
N THR A 391 8.60 19.32 -20.45
CA THR A 391 9.38 19.88 -21.54
C THR A 391 10.20 18.80 -22.20
N VAL A 392 10.39 18.91 -23.51
CA VAL A 392 11.18 17.96 -24.30
C VAL A 392 12.34 18.72 -24.94
N HIS A 393 13.53 18.16 -24.79
CA HIS A 393 14.77 18.67 -25.34
C HIS A 393 15.29 17.69 -26.38
N ASP A 394 15.32 18.12 -27.63
CA ASP A 394 15.83 17.33 -28.76
C ASP A 394 17.34 17.53 -28.94
N ASN A 395 17.99 16.57 -29.59
CA ASN A 395 19.40 16.61 -29.98
C ASN A 395 20.33 16.91 -28.79
N VAL A 396 20.13 16.21 -27.67
CA VAL A 396 21.03 16.30 -26.51
C VAL A 396 22.25 15.43 -26.74
N ASN A 397 23.41 16.04 -26.85
CA ASN A 397 24.69 15.37 -27.04
C ASN A 397 25.09 14.62 -25.75
N LEU A 398 25.09 13.28 -25.82
CA LEU A 398 25.49 12.42 -24.72
C LEU A 398 27.00 12.18 -24.67
N GLY A 399 27.82 12.80 -25.52
CA GLY A 399 29.23 12.42 -25.73
C GLY A 399 30.15 12.47 -24.50
N VAL A 400 29.75 13.17 -23.43
CA VAL A 400 30.45 13.16 -22.14
C VAL A 400 30.11 11.95 -21.27
N ILE A 401 28.98 11.29 -21.56
CA ILE A 401 28.55 10.02 -20.99
C ILE A 401 28.88 8.95 -22.03
N LYS A 402 29.26 7.73 -21.62
CA LYS A 402 29.41 6.62 -22.57
C LYS A 402 28.05 6.28 -23.20
N SER A 403 27.68 6.95 -24.29
CA SER A 403 26.34 6.92 -24.88
C SER A 403 25.84 5.52 -25.25
N ALA A 404 26.74 4.57 -25.48
CA ALA A 404 26.41 3.16 -25.73
C ALA A 404 25.86 2.40 -24.49
N GLU A 405 26.04 2.94 -23.28
CA GLU A 405 25.61 2.32 -22.02
C GLU A 405 24.31 2.91 -21.46
N ILE A 406 23.86 4.05 -22.00
CA ILE A 406 22.57 4.69 -21.68
C ILE A 406 21.43 3.98 -22.45
N LYS A 407 20.28 3.83 -21.79
CA LYS A 407 19.08 3.21 -22.36
C LYS A 407 17.91 4.20 -22.37
N ILE A 408 16.93 3.92 -23.24
CA ILE A 408 15.62 4.58 -23.19
C ILE A 408 14.96 4.23 -21.85
N GLY A 409 14.39 5.24 -21.18
CA GLY A 409 13.81 5.15 -19.85
C GLY A 409 14.75 5.55 -18.72
N ASP A 410 16.07 5.59 -18.93
CA ASP A 410 17.02 6.09 -17.92
C ASP A 410 16.69 7.54 -17.55
N ILE A 411 16.87 7.88 -16.28
CA ILE A 411 16.65 9.25 -15.77
C ILE A 411 18.00 9.86 -15.46
N LEU A 412 18.30 10.96 -16.13
CA LEU A 412 19.54 11.70 -15.97
C LEU A 412 19.29 12.88 -15.02
N HIS A 413 19.99 12.92 -13.90
CA HIS A 413 20.12 14.13 -13.10
C HIS A 413 21.31 14.92 -13.63
N VAL A 414 21.01 15.91 -14.47
CA VAL A 414 22.01 16.58 -15.31
C VAL A 414 21.80 18.07 -15.35
N GLN A 415 22.90 18.75 -15.66
CA GLN A 415 22.90 20.14 -16.06
C GLN A 415 23.16 20.26 -17.57
N LEU A 416 22.30 21.01 -18.25
CA LEU A 416 22.27 21.16 -19.70
C LEU A 416 22.47 22.63 -20.10
N ILE A 417 23.16 22.85 -21.22
CA ILE A 417 23.29 24.17 -21.85
C ILE A 417 23.03 24.03 -23.36
N ALA A 418 22.35 25.01 -23.96
CA ALA A 418 22.23 25.10 -25.40
C ALA A 418 23.55 25.60 -26.04
N ASP A 419 24.12 24.83 -26.98
CA ASP A 419 25.24 25.24 -27.83
C ASP A 419 24.81 25.26 -29.31
N LYS A 420 24.52 26.47 -29.83
CA LYS A 420 24.17 26.80 -31.22
C LYS A 420 22.98 26.05 -31.83
N THR A 421 23.08 24.73 -31.97
CA THR A 421 22.11 23.84 -32.60
C THR A 421 21.83 22.55 -31.82
N GLU A 422 22.57 22.30 -30.74
CA GLU A 422 22.42 21.12 -29.89
C GLU A 422 22.34 21.50 -28.41
N MET A 423 21.79 20.60 -27.61
CA MET A 423 21.87 20.69 -26.15
C MET A 423 23.07 19.86 -25.70
N LYS A 424 23.89 20.38 -24.80
CA LYS A 424 25.06 19.68 -24.28
C LYS A 424 24.86 19.40 -22.79
N ILE A 425 25.14 18.17 -22.37
CA ILE A 425 25.33 17.84 -20.96
C ILE A 425 26.66 18.42 -20.51
N VAL A 426 26.62 19.37 -19.58
CA VAL A 426 27.83 19.99 -19.01
C VAL A 426 28.25 19.34 -17.71
N TYR A 427 27.29 18.77 -16.99
CA TYR A 427 27.56 17.97 -15.82
C TYR A 427 26.47 16.91 -15.64
N LEU A 428 26.89 15.71 -15.24
CA LEU A 428 26.03 14.60 -14.87
C LEU A 428 26.26 14.33 -13.39
N GLU A 429 25.22 14.50 -12.59
CA GLU A 429 25.26 14.20 -11.17
C GLU A 429 25.05 12.70 -10.94
N LEU A 430 23.90 12.18 -11.42
CA LEU A 430 23.48 10.79 -11.25
C LEU A 430 22.70 10.28 -12.47
N VAL A 431 22.80 8.98 -12.72
CA VAL A 431 21.88 8.25 -13.61
C VAL A 431 21.08 7.27 -12.78
N TYR A 432 19.78 7.34 -12.93
CA TYR A 432 18.83 6.45 -12.26
C TYR A 432 18.20 5.49 -13.27
N PRO A 433 17.84 4.26 -12.84
CA PRO A 433 17.03 3.36 -13.65
C PRO A 433 15.63 3.95 -13.87
N SER A 434 14.89 3.40 -14.84
CA SER A 434 13.54 3.89 -15.18
C SER A 434 12.56 3.84 -14.02
N VAL A 435 12.71 2.86 -13.13
CA VAL A 435 11.84 2.67 -11.97
C VAL A 435 11.92 3.81 -10.97
N SER A 436 13.05 4.52 -10.88
CA SER A 436 13.21 5.66 -9.98
C SER A 436 12.25 6.81 -10.27
N LYS A 437 11.63 6.82 -11.46
CA LYS A 437 10.65 7.84 -11.85
C LYS A 437 9.46 7.90 -10.89
N TYR A 438 9.09 6.78 -10.29
CA TYR A 438 7.96 6.70 -9.36
C TYR A 438 8.27 7.36 -8.01
N PHE A 439 9.55 7.45 -7.64
CA PHE A 439 10.00 7.97 -6.34
C PHE A 439 10.60 9.36 -6.42
N LEU A 440 10.78 9.89 -7.62
CA LEU A 440 11.34 11.22 -7.83
C LEU A 440 10.31 12.34 -7.56
N TYR A 441 9.27 12.16 -6.72
CA TYR A 441 8.30 13.21 -6.33
C TYR A 441 7.63 13.00 -4.97
#